data_AF-A0AA40EDR7-F1
#
_entry.id   AF-A0AA40EDR7-F1
#
_cell.length_a   1.000
_cell.length_b   1.000
_cell.length_c   1.000
_cell.angle_alpha   90.00
_cell.angle_beta   90.00
_cell.angle_gamma   90.00
#
_symmetry.space_group_name_H-M   'P 1'
#
loop_
_entity.id
_entity.type
_entity.pdbx_description
1 polymer ?
#
loop_
_entity_poly.entity_id
_entity_poly.type
_entity_poly.pdbx_seq_one_letter_code
_entity_poly.pdbx_strand_id
1 'polypeptide(L)'
;MSWLNALVRDDRVIFGGLGMSAVAMVVMIRLLLEKWREESEIKPVQPKTQYITQDTEDSLKQGTLDTLLGHYNYAIRETAAKIVCDRAVNDGTTIELLLWGITRKDYDERMRNLRALAVITDPQSLPFLHTWKAYAALVRSLELSIDPEQEVLNDEHWDEYPMRDMTEKLGLMFISQLISRYDAEKLIKAKFVEKWLVKQNWGATTEERQENFMKYLQHKNNRIADIISRIKNTHSGFDALKKSGLLAQDFGPSDESEEDNSHLVVADQFNLILRANMGEMREEDTTRLLARTLRNLEDQRLRQRNREAMVLNDGSRPLNRDDIIQRDIE
;
A
#
# COMPACT_ATOMS: atom_id res chain seq x y z
N MET A 1 11.41 27.46 84.69
CA MET A 1 12.49 26.46 84.92
C MET A 1 12.18 25.41 85.99
N SER A 2 11.39 25.69 87.03
CA SER A 2 11.05 24.69 88.08
C SER A 2 10.13 23.54 87.60
N TRP A 3 9.13 23.83 86.76
CA TRP A 3 8.16 22.83 86.28
C TRP A 3 8.74 21.78 85.32
N LEU A 4 9.69 22.16 84.46
CA LEU A 4 10.39 21.23 83.56
C LEU A 4 11.20 20.18 84.33
N ASN A 5 11.84 20.58 85.44
CA ASN A 5 12.61 19.66 86.27
C ASN A 5 11.72 18.68 87.06
N ALA A 6 10.47 19.05 87.37
CA ALA A 6 9.51 18.14 87.99
C ALA A 6 8.96 17.11 87.00
N LEU A 7 8.75 17.51 85.74
CA LEU A 7 8.26 16.65 84.67
C LEU A 7 9.31 15.62 84.20
N VAL A 8 10.60 15.99 84.26
CA VAL A 8 11.74 15.10 83.92
C VAL A 8 12.03 14.08 85.02
N ARG A 9 11.55 14.30 86.25
CA ARG A 9 11.82 13.42 87.39
C ARG A 9 10.76 12.32 87.60
N ASP A 10 9.75 12.29 86.74
CA ASP A 10 8.74 11.24 86.72
C ASP A 10 9.22 10.12 85.78
N ASP A 11 9.55 8.96 86.35
CA ASP A 11 10.10 7.80 85.62
C ASP A 11 9.22 7.43 84.42
N ARG A 12 7.92 7.67 84.48
CA ARG A 12 6.97 7.39 83.39
C ARG A 12 7.22 8.26 82.16
N VAL A 13 7.66 9.50 82.34
CA VAL A 13 7.99 10.42 81.23
C VAL A 13 9.32 10.02 80.60
N ILE A 14 10.27 9.53 81.40
CA ILE A 14 11.55 9.00 80.88
C ILE A 14 11.30 7.72 80.07
N PHE A 15 10.53 6.76 80.62
CA PHE A 15 10.18 5.54 79.89
C PHE A 15 9.33 5.82 78.64
N GLY A 16 8.41 6.77 78.70
CA GLY A 16 7.63 7.22 77.54
C GLY A 16 8.50 7.86 76.46
N GLY A 17 9.44 8.73 76.84
CA GLY A 17 10.39 9.36 75.93
C GLY A 17 11.35 8.36 75.28
N LEU A 18 11.80 7.36 76.03
CA LEU A 18 12.68 6.30 75.54
C LEU A 18 11.94 5.33 74.60
N GLY A 19 10.68 5.03 74.88
CA GLY A 19 9.82 4.29 73.95
C GLY A 19 9.58 5.04 72.65
N MET A 20 9.33 6.35 72.73
CA MET A 20 9.10 7.19 71.56
C MET A 20 10.35 7.33 70.69
N SER A 21 11.53 7.48 71.30
CA SER A 21 12.79 7.55 70.56
C SER A 21 13.14 6.22 69.89
N ALA A 22 12.87 5.09 70.54
CA ALA A 22 13.06 3.76 69.94
C ALA A 22 12.17 3.54 68.71
N VAL A 23 10.88 3.91 68.80
CA VAL A 23 9.97 3.83 67.64
C VAL A 23 10.42 4.75 66.52
N ALA A 24 10.80 5.99 66.84
CA ALA A 24 11.32 6.94 65.85
C ALA A 24 12.57 6.40 65.14
N MET A 25 13.47 5.74 65.88
CA MET A 25 14.68 5.14 65.30
C MET A 25 14.36 4.00 64.35
N VAL A 26 13.42 3.11 64.71
CA VAL A 26 12.99 2.01 63.83
C VAL A 26 12.32 2.53 62.56
N VAL A 27 11.48 3.55 62.68
CA VAL A 27 10.83 4.20 61.52
C VAL A 27 11.89 4.85 60.62
N MET A 28 12.88 5.55 61.20
CA MET A 28 13.93 6.19 60.42
C MET A 28 14.79 5.16 59.67
N ILE A 29 15.17 4.06 60.32
CA ILE A 29 15.91 2.97 59.70
C ILE A 29 15.10 2.37 58.54
N ARG A 30 13.78 2.18 58.72
CA ARG A 30 12.92 1.66 57.66
C ARG A 30 12.86 2.60 56.45
N LEU A 31 12.70 3.90 56.67
CA LEU A 31 12.67 4.90 55.58
C LEU A 31 14.01 4.97 54.84
N LEU A 32 15.13 4.89 55.58
CA LEU A 32 16.46 4.83 54.98
C LEU A 32 16.66 3.56 54.14
N LEU A 33 16.20 2.41 54.63
CA LEU A 33 16.27 1.14 53.91
C LEU A 33 15.37 1.12 52.68
N GLU A 34 14.16 1.68 52.76
CA GLU A 34 13.27 1.82 51.60
C GLU A 34 13.91 2.71 50.54
N LYS A 35 14.49 3.85 50.92
CA LYS A 35 15.22 4.73 50.00
C LYS A 35 16.44 4.05 49.37
N TRP A 36 17.24 3.35 50.18
CA TRP A 36 18.40 2.60 49.68
C TRP A 36 18.00 1.45 48.77
N ARG A 37 16.90 0.76 49.06
CA ARG A 37 16.35 -0.28 48.21
C ARG A 37 15.92 0.29 46.85
N GLU A 38 15.23 1.42 46.83
CA GLU A 38 14.82 2.09 45.59
C GLU A 38 16.01 2.58 44.77
N GLU A 39 17.07 3.08 45.42
CA GLU A 39 18.31 3.49 44.75
C GLU A 39 19.17 2.29 44.27
N SER A 40 19.08 1.15 44.95
CA SER A 40 19.83 -0.07 44.63
C SER A 40 19.07 -1.04 43.72
N GLU A 41 17.78 -0.81 43.50
CA GLU A 41 16.97 -1.60 42.57
C GLU A 41 17.43 -1.26 41.15
N ILE A 42 18.32 -2.10 40.62
CA ILE A 42 18.73 -2.07 39.22
C ILE A 42 17.47 -2.35 38.40
N LYS A 43 16.77 -1.28 37.98
CA LYS A 43 15.70 -1.39 37.02
C LYS A 43 16.28 -2.12 35.81
N PRO A 44 15.68 -3.24 35.36
CA PRO A 44 16.17 -3.92 34.17
C PRO A 44 16.26 -2.86 33.08
N VAL A 45 17.46 -2.68 32.52
CA VAL A 45 17.70 -1.71 31.46
C VAL A 45 16.71 -2.06 30.37
N GLN A 46 15.67 -1.24 30.20
CA GLN A 46 14.80 -1.31 29.04
C GLN A 46 15.74 -1.37 27.85
N PRO A 47 15.74 -2.46 27.06
CA PRO A 47 16.69 -2.56 25.95
C PRO A 47 16.49 -1.29 25.13
N LYS A 48 17.55 -0.50 24.96
CA LYS A 48 17.53 0.65 24.05
C LYS A 48 16.89 0.11 22.78
N THR A 49 15.89 0.81 22.25
CA THR A 49 15.26 0.49 20.97
C THR A 49 16.37 0.43 19.93
N GLN A 50 16.96 -0.75 19.73
CA GLN A 50 17.85 -0.98 18.64
C GLN A 50 16.97 -0.82 17.42
N TYR A 51 17.32 0.13 16.57
CA TYR A 51 16.73 0.20 15.25
C TYR A 51 16.97 -1.17 14.62
N ILE A 52 15.88 -1.89 14.38
CA ILE A 52 15.89 -3.17 13.70
C ILE A 52 16.51 -2.86 12.34
N THR A 53 17.75 -3.27 12.13
CA THR A 53 18.43 -3.15 10.83
C THR A 53 17.94 -4.29 9.94
N GLN A 54 17.98 -4.10 8.63
CA GLN A 54 17.61 -5.13 7.65
C GLN A 54 18.35 -6.46 7.91
N ASP A 55 19.63 -6.40 8.33
CA ASP A 55 20.39 -7.60 8.75
C ASP A 55 19.74 -8.37 9.91
N THR A 56 19.11 -7.66 10.86
CA THR A 56 18.39 -8.31 11.96
C THR A 56 17.08 -8.92 11.51
N GLU A 57 16.36 -8.28 10.58
CA GLU A 57 15.18 -8.88 9.95
C GLU A 57 15.56 -10.11 9.14
N ASP A 58 16.66 -10.07 8.39
CA ASP A 58 17.24 -11.16 7.59
C ASP A 58 17.86 -12.30 8.42
N SER A 59 18.16 -12.05 9.70
CA SER A 59 18.62 -13.09 10.62
C SER A 59 17.51 -13.97 11.18
N LEU A 60 16.24 -13.55 11.07
CA LEU A 60 15.09 -14.33 11.56
C LEU A 60 14.94 -15.65 10.80
N LYS A 61 14.86 -16.77 11.52
CA LYS A 61 14.65 -18.09 10.91
C LYS A 61 13.27 -18.15 10.26
N GLN A 62 13.17 -18.83 9.11
CA GLN A 62 11.89 -19.00 8.40
C GLN A 62 10.80 -19.63 9.30
N GLY A 63 11.13 -20.63 10.12
CA GLY A 63 10.16 -21.23 11.05
C GLY A 63 9.66 -20.28 12.14
N THR A 64 10.47 -19.28 12.52
CA THR A 64 10.02 -18.22 13.44
C THR A 64 9.01 -17.31 12.75
N LEU A 65 9.28 -16.91 11.50
CA LEU A 65 8.35 -16.09 10.72
C LEU A 65 7.03 -16.81 10.46
N ASP A 66 7.07 -18.11 10.17
CA ASP A 66 5.86 -18.94 10.01
C ASP A 66 4.99 -18.94 11.29
N THR A 67 5.65 -19.07 12.46
CA THR A 67 4.96 -18.98 13.75
C THR A 67 4.36 -17.58 14.00
N LEU A 68 5.08 -16.52 13.61
CA LEU A 68 4.63 -15.13 13.77
C LEU A 68 3.48 -14.79 12.81
N LEU A 69 3.48 -15.33 11.60
CA LEU A 69 2.36 -15.22 10.64
C LEU A 69 1.10 -15.93 11.16
N GLY A 70 1.26 -17.03 11.92
CA GLY A 70 0.15 -17.71 12.58
C GLY A 70 -0.34 -17.04 13.88
N HIS A 71 0.29 -15.95 14.33
CA HIS A 71 0.01 -15.38 15.64
C HIS A 71 -1.36 -14.68 15.70
N TYR A 72 -2.11 -14.81 16.79
CA TYR A 72 -3.46 -14.22 16.89
C TYR A 72 -3.47 -12.68 16.82
N ASN A 73 -2.38 -12.04 17.26
CA ASN A 73 -2.24 -10.59 17.21
C ASN A 73 -1.96 -10.13 15.78
N TYR A 74 -2.91 -9.38 15.21
CA TYR A 74 -2.81 -8.78 13.87
C TYR A 74 -1.53 -7.95 13.68
N ALA A 75 -1.14 -7.12 14.66
CA ALA A 75 0.04 -6.28 14.52
C ALA A 75 1.33 -7.10 14.37
N ILE A 76 1.42 -8.24 15.05
CA ILE A 76 2.57 -9.16 14.96
C ILE A 76 2.57 -9.90 13.61
N ARG A 77 1.39 -10.30 13.11
CA ARG A 77 1.28 -10.91 11.78
C ARG A 77 1.63 -9.93 10.67
N GLU A 78 1.16 -8.68 10.78
CA GLU A 78 1.43 -7.65 9.80
C GLU A 78 2.93 -7.34 9.71
N THR A 79 3.62 -7.20 10.84
CA THR A 79 5.07 -6.98 10.84
C THR A 79 5.83 -8.19 10.30
N ALA A 80 5.43 -9.42 10.67
CA ALA A 80 6.03 -10.64 10.11
C ALA A 80 5.83 -10.74 8.60
N ALA A 81 4.64 -10.38 8.10
CA ALA A 81 4.34 -10.35 6.68
C ALA A 81 5.19 -9.32 5.93
N LYS A 82 5.37 -8.11 6.48
CA LYS A 82 6.25 -7.09 5.90
C LYS A 82 7.69 -7.60 5.79
N ILE A 83 8.24 -8.17 6.87
CA ILE A 83 9.59 -8.75 6.86
C ILE A 83 9.73 -9.83 5.76
N VAL A 84 8.74 -10.70 5.59
CA VAL A 84 8.74 -11.72 4.52
C VAL A 84 8.68 -11.08 3.13
N CYS A 85 7.89 -10.02 2.96
CA CYS A 85 7.78 -9.31 1.70
C CYS A 85 9.08 -8.59 1.34
N ASP A 86 9.68 -7.89 2.30
CA ASP A 86 10.95 -7.18 2.11
C ASP A 86 12.07 -8.15 1.73
N ARG A 87 12.12 -9.33 2.38
CA ARG A 87 13.02 -10.42 1.97
C ARG A 87 12.76 -10.92 0.55
N ALA A 88 11.50 -11.15 0.21
CA ALA A 88 11.10 -11.67 -1.10
C ALA A 88 11.41 -10.67 -2.23
N VAL A 89 11.31 -9.37 -1.97
CA VAL A 89 11.68 -8.31 -2.91
C VAL A 89 13.18 -8.29 -3.18
N ASN A 90 13.99 -8.44 -2.12
CA ASN A 90 15.44 -8.40 -2.25
C ASN A 90 16.03 -9.68 -2.88
N ASP A 91 15.28 -10.79 -2.83
CA ASP A 91 15.63 -12.01 -3.54
C ASP A 91 15.13 -11.99 -5.00
N GLY A 92 16.06 -11.72 -5.92
CA GLY A 92 15.77 -11.73 -7.36
C GLY A 92 15.21 -13.05 -7.87
N THR A 93 15.53 -14.20 -7.24
CA THR A 93 15.01 -15.50 -7.67
C THR A 93 13.52 -15.66 -7.38
N THR A 94 13.05 -15.12 -6.26
CA THR A 94 11.63 -15.09 -5.91
C THR A 94 10.83 -14.27 -6.92
N ILE A 95 11.31 -13.08 -7.30
CA ILE A 95 10.67 -12.26 -8.34
C ILE A 95 10.61 -13.01 -9.68
N GLU A 96 11.71 -13.66 -10.10
CA GLU A 96 11.72 -14.43 -11.34
C GLU A 96 10.74 -15.62 -11.32
N LEU A 97 10.62 -16.31 -10.19
CA LEU A 97 9.65 -17.41 -10.00
C LEU A 97 8.21 -16.92 -10.08
N LEU A 98 7.89 -15.80 -9.43
CA LEU A 98 6.57 -15.18 -9.50
C LEU A 98 6.24 -14.72 -10.93
N LEU A 99 7.18 -14.06 -11.60
CA LEU A 99 7.04 -13.65 -13.00
C LEU A 99 6.90 -14.85 -13.95
N TRP A 100 7.55 -15.97 -13.67
CA TRP A 100 7.34 -17.19 -14.42
C TRP A 100 5.94 -17.76 -14.17
N GLY A 101 5.50 -17.78 -12.91
CA GLY A 101 4.20 -18.27 -12.47
C GLY A 101 3.02 -17.53 -13.12
N ILE A 102 3.13 -16.22 -13.36
CA ILE A 102 2.07 -15.46 -14.05
C ILE A 102 1.95 -15.80 -15.56
N THR A 103 2.94 -16.48 -16.15
CA THR A 103 2.87 -16.88 -17.57
C THR A 103 2.22 -18.24 -17.80
N ARG A 104 1.89 -18.96 -16.72
CA ARG A 104 1.30 -20.30 -16.75
C ARG A 104 -0.13 -20.24 -17.25
N LYS A 105 -0.63 -21.31 -17.88
CA LYS A 105 -2.02 -21.31 -18.39
C LYS A 105 -3.06 -21.49 -17.28
N ASP A 106 -2.66 -22.12 -16.18
CA ASP A 106 -3.54 -22.36 -15.04
C ASP A 106 -3.95 -21.03 -14.39
N TYR A 107 -5.26 -20.85 -14.19
CA TYR A 107 -5.84 -19.63 -13.65
C TYR A 107 -5.47 -19.45 -12.18
N ASP A 108 -5.57 -20.52 -11.39
CA ASP A 108 -5.30 -20.45 -9.95
C ASP A 108 -3.83 -20.19 -9.67
N GLU A 109 -2.94 -20.86 -10.41
CA GLU A 109 -1.50 -20.62 -10.35
C GLU A 109 -1.17 -19.15 -10.70
N ARG A 110 -1.74 -18.62 -11.79
CA ARG A 110 -1.57 -17.21 -12.18
C ARG A 110 -2.06 -16.24 -11.13
N MET A 111 -3.27 -16.45 -10.64
CA MET A 111 -3.91 -15.58 -9.66
C MET A 111 -3.12 -15.54 -8.34
N ARG A 112 -2.66 -16.70 -7.85
CA ARG A 112 -1.81 -16.76 -6.66
C ARG A 112 -0.50 -15.99 -6.85
N ASN A 113 0.16 -16.17 -7.99
CA ASN A 113 1.41 -15.46 -8.30
C ASN A 113 1.20 -13.95 -8.47
N LEU A 114 0.12 -13.51 -9.12
CA LEU A 114 -0.23 -12.09 -9.24
C LEU A 114 -0.57 -11.45 -7.89
N ARG A 115 -1.32 -12.16 -7.03
CA ARG A 115 -1.61 -11.71 -5.67
C ARG A 115 -0.35 -11.62 -4.83
N ALA A 116 0.50 -12.65 -4.86
CA ALA A 116 1.78 -12.64 -4.16
C ALA A 116 2.66 -11.48 -4.63
N LEU A 117 2.75 -11.28 -5.96
CA LEU A 117 3.44 -10.13 -6.54
C LEU A 117 2.87 -8.81 -6.03
N ALA A 118 1.55 -8.68 -5.92
CA ALA A 118 0.90 -7.46 -5.47
C ALA A 118 1.08 -7.18 -3.97
N VAL A 119 1.32 -8.21 -3.15
CA VAL A 119 1.67 -8.03 -1.74
C VAL A 119 3.12 -7.58 -1.60
N ILE A 120 4.05 -8.17 -2.37
CA ILE A 120 5.47 -7.84 -2.22
C ILE A 120 5.84 -6.53 -2.90
N THR A 121 5.07 -6.07 -3.90
CA THR A 121 5.40 -4.87 -4.65
C THR A 121 4.87 -3.62 -3.96
N ASP A 122 5.78 -2.70 -3.68
CA ASP A 122 5.56 -1.39 -3.10
C ASP A 122 6.23 -0.30 -3.98
N PRO A 123 6.02 1.01 -3.71
CA PRO A 123 6.66 2.05 -4.49
C PRO A 123 8.19 1.98 -4.44
N GLN A 124 8.82 1.39 -3.43
CA GLN A 124 10.28 1.28 -3.37
C GLN A 124 10.82 0.10 -4.17
N SER A 125 10.06 -0.98 -4.30
CA SER A 125 10.43 -2.22 -5.01
C SER A 125 10.00 -2.28 -6.47
N LEU A 126 9.14 -1.36 -6.91
CA LEU A 126 8.78 -1.22 -8.33
C LEU A 126 9.97 -1.15 -9.32
N PRO A 127 11.16 -0.61 -8.99
CA PRO A 127 12.33 -0.64 -9.88
C PRO A 127 12.81 -2.06 -10.21
N PHE A 128 12.63 -3.03 -9.30
CA PHE A 128 12.98 -4.43 -9.57
C PHE A 128 12.10 -5.05 -10.66
N LEU A 129 10.89 -4.53 -10.84
CA LEU A 129 9.97 -4.93 -11.91
C LEU A 129 10.18 -4.16 -13.22
N HIS A 130 11.07 -3.16 -13.27
CA HIS A 130 11.35 -2.41 -14.49
C HIS A 130 12.30 -3.15 -15.46
N THR A 131 12.07 -4.45 -15.63
CA THR A 131 12.83 -5.35 -16.52
C THR A 131 11.97 -5.80 -17.69
N TRP A 132 12.60 -6.01 -18.85
CA TRP A 132 11.87 -6.47 -20.04
C TRP A 132 11.10 -7.80 -19.78
N LYS A 133 11.67 -8.67 -18.95
CA LYS A 133 11.07 -9.96 -18.55
C LYS A 133 9.73 -9.73 -17.84
N ALA A 134 9.67 -8.78 -16.91
CA ALA A 134 8.46 -8.45 -16.18
C ALA A 134 7.36 -7.92 -17.11
N TYR A 135 7.67 -6.96 -17.99
CA TYR A 135 6.70 -6.48 -18.98
C TYR A 135 6.21 -7.61 -19.89
N ALA A 136 7.10 -8.46 -20.38
CA ALA A 136 6.73 -9.60 -21.23
C ALA A 136 5.84 -10.61 -20.49
N ALA A 137 6.13 -10.88 -19.22
CA ALA A 137 5.34 -11.78 -18.38
C ALA A 137 3.95 -11.20 -18.07
N LEU A 138 3.86 -9.90 -17.76
CA LEU A 138 2.59 -9.20 -17.54
C LEU A 138 1.72 -9.20 -18.81
N VAL A 139 2.30 -8.86 -19.97
CA VAL A 139 1.59 -8.91 -21.27
C VAL A 139 1.12 -10.33 -21.58
N ARG A 140 1.93 -11.34 -21.26
CA ARG A 140 1.54 -12.74 -21.45
C ARG A 140 0.41 -13.16 -20.52
N SER A 141 0.44 -12.72 -19.26
CA SER A 141 -0.66 -12.95 -18.33
C SER A 141 -1.95 -12.32 -18.83
N LEU A 142 -1.89 -11.07 -19.31
CA LEU A 142 -3.03 -10.37 -19.89
C LEU A 142 -3.58 -11.09 -21.13
N GLU A 143 -2.70 -11.57 -22.01
CA GLU A 143 -3.11 -12.37 -23.18
C GLU A 143 -3.88 -13.63 -22.80
N LEU A 144 -3.56 -14.25 -21.67
CA LEU A 144 -4.26 -15.42 -21.14
C LEU A 144 -5.55 -15.07 -20.40
N SER A 145 -5.73 -13.81 -20.00
CA SER A 145 -6.93 -13.30 -19.33
C SER A 145 -8.00 -12.79 -20.30
N ILE A 146 -7.76 -12.86 -21.62
CA ILE A 146 -8.73 -12.43 -22.62
C ILE A 146 -9.91 -13.41 -22.63
N ASP A 147 -11.09 -12.86 -22.37
CA ASP A 147 -12.35 -13.60 -22.47
C ASP A 147 -12.76 -13.77 -23.95
N PRO A 148 -13.05 -14.99 -24.42
CA PRO A 148 -13.55 -15.21 -25.79
C PRO A 148 -14.95 -14.61 -26.03
N GLU A 149 -15.76 -14.38 -25.00
CA GLU A 149 -17.14 -13.88 -25.11
C GLU A 149 -17.28 -12.38 -24.78
N GLN A 150 -16.25 -11.58 -25.09
CA GLN A 150 -16.29 -10.14 -24.84
C GLN A 150 -17.42 -9.43 -25.60
N GLU A 151 -18.21 -8.65 -24.86
CA GLU A 151 -19.15 -7.70 -25.43
C GLU A 151 -18.43 -6.61 -26.24
N VAL A 152 -19.11 -6.04 -27.23
CA VAL A 152 -18.55 -4.96 -28.05
C VAL A 152 -18.44 -3.68 -27.21
N LEU A 153 -17.26 -3.06 -27.21
CA LEU A 153 -16.98 -1.83 -26.47
C LEU A 153 -17.49 -0.59 -27.22
N ASN A 154 -18.80 -0.46 -27.40
CA ASN A 154 -19.42 0.65 -28.12
C ASN A 154 -20.20 1.63 -27.21
N ASP A 155 -20.47 1.26 -25.96
CA ASP A 155 -21.24 2.09 -25.04
C ASP A 155 -20.36 3.16 -24.37
N GLU A 156 -20.70 4.41 -24.63
CA GLU A 156 -20.04 5.60 -24.08
C GLU A 156 -20.18 5.71 -22.55
N HIS A 157 -21.33 5.31 -22.00
CA HIS A 157 -21.69 5.55 -20.59
C HIS A 157 -21.41 4.34 -19.70
N TRP A 158 -21.23 3.16 -20.28
CA TRP A 158 -20.99 1.92 -19.53
C TRP A 158 -19.51 1.63 -19.31
N ASP A 159 -19.04 1.68 -18.08
CA ASP A 159 -17.67 1.27 -17.74
C ASP A 159 -17.59 -0.26 -17.52
N GLU A 160 -16.90 -0.97 -18.42
CA GLU A 160 -16.70 -2.41 -18.34
C GLU A 160 -15.55 -2.82 -17.40
N TYR A 161 -14.66 -1.90 -17.05
CA TYR A 161 -13.46 -2.18 -16.26
C TYR A 161 -13.76 -2.86 -14.91
N PRO A 162 -14.81 -2.48 -14.15
CA PRO A 162 -15.19 -3.16 -12.91
C PRO A 162 -15.64 -4.61 -13.09
N MET A 163 -16.07 -5.01 -14.28
CA MET A 163 -16.52 -6.37 -14.56
C MET A 163 -15.41 -7.29 -15.08
N ARG A 164 -14.27 -6.71 -15.48
CA ARG A 164 -13.10 -7.49 -15.95
C ARG A 164 -12.58 -8.48 -14.91
N ASP A 165 -11.93 -9.53 -15.40
CA ASP A 165 -11.32 -10.53 -14.55
C ASP A 165 -10.25 -9.92 -13.62
N MET A 166 -10.10 -10.49 -12.44
CA MET A 166 -9.19 -9.98 -11.44
C MET A 166 -7.72 -10.14 -11.83
N THR A 167 -7.37 -11.20 -12.58
CA THR A 167 -6.00 -11.34 -13.10
C THR A 167 -5.68 -10.25 -14.12
N GLU A 168 -6.66 -9.86 -14.93
CA GLU A 168 -6.55 -8.75 -15.88
C GLU A 168 -6.37 -7.42 -15.16
N LYS A 169 -7.21 -7.14 -14.15
CA LYS A 169 -7.11 -5.93 -13.32
C LYS A 169 -5.75 -5.80 -12.62
N LEU A 170 -5.22 -6.89 -12.06
CA LEU A 170 -3.90 -6.89 -11.43
C LEU A 170 -2.78 -6.67 -12.46
N GLY A 171 -2.86 -7.29 -13.64
CA GLY A 171 -1.91 -7.05 -14.72
C GLY A 171 -1.90 -5.59 -15.18
N LEU A 172 -3.08 -5.01 -15.43
CA LEU A 172 -3.24 -3.60 -15.83
C LEU A 172 -2.81 -2.63 -14.73
N MET A 173 -3.03 -2.98 -13.46
CA MET A 173 -2.52 -2.23 -12.32
C MET A 173 -0.99 -2.13 -12.35
N PHE A 174 -0.28 -3.25 -12.46
CA PHE A 174 1.18 -3.24 -12.51
C PHE A 174 1.70 -2.44 -13.70
N ILE A 175 1.09 -2.61 -14.87
CA ILE A 175 1.46 -1.85 -16.06
C ILE A 175 1.25 -0.36 -15.84
N SER A 176 0.09 0.06 -15.32
CA SER A 176 -0.19 1.47 -15.02
C SER A 176 0.81 2.06 -14.02
N GLN A 177 1.17 1.33 -12.96
CA GLN A 177 2.19 1.75 -12.00
C GLN A 177 3.57 1.89 -12.66
N LEU A 178 3.95 0.93 -13.50
CA LEU A 178 5.23 0.93 -14.19
C LEU A 178 5.34 2.08 -15.21
N ILE A 179 4.30 2.35 -16.02
CA ILE A 179 4.33 3.47 -16.97
C ILE A 179 4.17 4.81 -16.23
N SER A 180 3.46 4.86 -15.11
CA SER A 180 3.35 6.11 -14.34
C SER A 180 4.70 6.55 -13.76
N ARG A 181 5.53 5.60 -13.33
CA ARG A 181 6.86 5.91 -12.78
C ARG A 181 7.96 5.99 -13.83
N TYR A 182 7.83 5.22 -14.91
CA TYR A 182 8.83 5.10 -15.97
C TYR A 182 8.24 5.50 -17.33
N ASP A 183 8.63 4.82 -18.39
CA ASP A 183 8.21 5.07 -19.76
C ASP A 183 7.38 3.91 -20.33
N ALA A 184 6.67 4.18 -21.42
CA ALA A 184 5.89 3.17 -22.13
C ALA A 184 6.75 2.29 -23.07
N GLU A 185 8.03 2.62 -23.30
CA GLU A 185 8.84 1.96 -24.34
C GLU A 185 8.97 0.45 -24.13
N LYS A 186 9.25 0.01 -22.89
CA LYS A 186 9.43 -1.42 -22.59
C LYS A 186 8.13 -2.20 -22.75
N LEU A 187 6.99 -1.57 -22.46
CA LEU A 187 5.67 -2.16 -22.67
C LEU A 187 5.37 -2.34 -24.16
N ILE A 188 5.72 -1.35 -24.98
CA ILE A 188 5.57 -1.40 -26.43
C ILE A 188 6.50 -2.49 -27.01
N LYS A 189 7.75 -2.57 -26.54
CA LYS A 189 8.70 -3.65 -26.91
C LYS A 189 8.17 -5.04 -26.52
N ALA A 190 7.41 -5.15 -25.43
CA ALA A 190 6.74 -6.39 -25.00
C ALA A 190 5.51 -6.76 -25.86
N LYS A 191 5.15 -5.92 -26.84
CA LYS A 191 4.02 -6.08 -27.77
C LYS A 191 2.65 -6.05 -27.09
N PHE A 192 2.48 -5.18 -26.10
CA PHE A 192 1.19 -5.02 -25.40
C PHE A 192 0.04 -4.69 -26.37
N VAL A 193 0.29 -3.79 -27.32
CA VAL A 193 -0.70 -3.37 -28.31
C VAL A 193 -1.14 -4.57 -29.16
N GLU A 194 -0.18 -5.27 -29.75
CA GLU A 194 -0.43 -6.36 -30.70
C GLU A 194 -0.96 -7.63 -30.02
N LYS A 195 -0.56 -7.91 -28.78
CA LYS A 195 -0.92 -9.14 -28.08
C LYS A 195 -2.19 -9.06 -27.26
N TRP A 196 -2.53 -7.89 -26.74
CA TRP A 196 -3.68 -7.73 -25.84
C TRP A 196 -4.64 -6.64 -26.32
N LEU A 197 -4.16 -5.43 -26.62
CA LEU A 197 -5.05 -4.30 -26.92
C LEU A 197 -5.88 -4.54 -28.19
N VAL A 198 -5.27 -5.01 -29.28
CA VAL A 198 -5.95 -5.29 -30.55
C VAL A 198 -6.97 -6.42 -30.45
N LYS A 199 -6.77 -7.33 -29.50
CA LYS A 199 -7.65 -8.49 -29.33
C LYS A 199 -8.91 -8.17 -28.53
N GLN A 200 -9.01 -6.98 -27.94
CA GLN A 200 -10.25 -6.52 -27.31
C GLN A 200 -11.32 -6.32 -28.38
N ASN A 201 -12.59 -6.50 -28.00
CA ASN A 201 -13.70 -6.38 -28.93
C ASN A 201 -14.08 -4.91 -29.21
N TRP A 202 -13.32 -4.27 -30.10
CA TRP A 202 -13.55 -2.88 -30.54
C TRP A 202 -14.65 -2.74 -31.61
N GLY A 203 -15.18 -3.84 -32.16
CA GLY A 203 -16.14 -3.83 -33.27
C GLY A 203 -15.76 -4.76 -34.43
N ALA A 204 -16.67 -4.94 -35.37
CA ALA A 204 -16.51 -5.90 -36.47
C ALA A 204 -15.77 -5.29 -37.67
N THR A 205 -16.00 -4.01 -37.95
CA THR A 205 -15.37 -3.29 -39.09
C THR A 205 -14.21 -2.41 -38.65
N THR A 206 -13.26 -2.14 -39.55
CA THR A 206 -12.07 -1.32 -39.23
C THR A 206 -12.43 0.12 -38.86
N GLU A 207 -13.47 0.68 -39.50
CA GLU A 207 -13.95 2.04 -39.22
C GLU A 207 -14.64 2.12 -37.86
N GLU A 208 -15.53 1.15 -37.57
CA GLU A 208 -16.19 1.03 -36.26
C GLU A 208 -15.18 0.84 -35.13
N ARG A 209 -14.12 0.05 -35.35
CA ARG A 209 -13.04 -0.12 -34.36
C ARG A 209 -12.34 1.18 -34.04
N GLN A 210 -12.05 2.00 -35.04
CA GLN A 210 -11.40 3.30 -34.85
C GLN A 210 -12.33 4.28 -34.14
N GLU A 211 -13.60 4.32 -34.52
CA GLU A 211 -14.60 5.19 -33.90
C GLU A 211 -14.83 4.82 -32.42
N ASN A 212 -15.05 3.53 -32.13
CA ASN A 212 -15.25 3.03 -30.77
C ASN A 212 -14.01 3.24 -29.91
N PHE A 213 -12.81 3.00 -30.45
CA PHE A 213 -11.55 3.24 -29.74
C PHE A 213 -11.38 4.73 -29.38
N MET A 214 -11.70 5.64 -30.30
CA MET A 214 -11.64 7.08 -30.04
C MET A 214 -12.68 7.54 -29.03
N LYS A 215 -13.92 7.06 -29.12
CA LYS A 215 -14.97 7.31 -28.12
C LYS A 215 -14.57 6.78 -26.75
N TYR A 216 -13.99 5.60 -26.69
CA TYR A 216 -13.49 5.02 -25.45
C TYR A 216 -12.45 5.93 -24.78
N LEU A 217 -11.50 6.47 -25.55
CA LEU A 217 -10.48 7.38 -25.01
C LEU A 217 -11.02 8.74 -24.57
N GLN A 218 -12.07 9.24 -25.23
CA GLN A 218 -12.67 10.55 -24.89
C GLN A 218 -13.56 10.49 -23.66
N HIS A 219 -14.29 9.38 -23.47
CA HIS A 219 -15.36 9.31 -22.46
C HIS A 219 -15.00 8.47 -21.25
N LYS A 220 -14.01 7.56 -21.34
CA LYS A 220 -13.61 6.71 -20.21
C LYS A 220 -12.40 7.30 -19.49
N ASN A 221 -12.49 7.37 -18.16
CA ASN A 221 -11.38 7.75 -17.28
C ASN A 221 -10.86 6.52 -16.50
N ASN A 222 -10.67 5.43 -17.23
CA ASN A 222 -10.26 4.15 -16.66
C ASN A 222 -8.76 3.95 -16.82
N ARG A 223 -8.19 3.04 -16.02
CA ARG A 223 -6.77 2.67 -16.11
C ARG A 223 -6.30 2.25 -17.51
N ILE A 224 -7.20 1.65 -18.30
CA ILE A 224 -6.92 1.30 -19.70
C ILE A 224 -6.75 2.56 -20.55
N ALA A 225 -7.64 3.55 -20.39
CA ALA A 225 -7.55 4.83 -21.08
C ALA A 225 -6.25 5.55 -20.71
N ASP A 226 -5.89 5.57 -19.41
CA ASP A 226 -4.62 6.15 -18.93
C ASP A 226 -3.39 5.47 -19.53
N ILE A 227 -3.41 4.14 -19.65
CA ILE A 227 -2.31 3.39 -20.28
C ILE A 227 -2.22 3.76 -21.76
N ILE A 228 -3.36 3.84 -22.45
CA ILE A 228 -3.39 4.17 -23.88
C ILE A 228 -2.96 5.61 -24.13
N SER A 229 -3.38 6.59 -23.32
CA SER A 229 -2.96 7.99 -23.46
C SER A 229 -1.43 8.11 -23.33
N ARG A 230 -0.83 7.43 -22.35
CA ARG A 230 0.63 7.38 -22.18
C ARG A 230 1.35 6.68 -23.34
N ILE A 231 0.76 5.62 -23.91
CA ILE A 231 1.30 4.96 -25.11
C ILE A 231 1.22 5.90 -26.32
N LYS A 232 0.11 6.63 -26.49
CA LYS A 232 -0.11 7.58 -27.59
C LYS A 232 0.90 8.71 -27.58
N ASN A 233 1.31 9.19 -26.40
CA ASN A 233 2.32 10.24 -26.25
C ASN A 233 3.74 9.79 -26.64
N THR A 234 3.97 8.47 -26.79
CA THR A 234 5.27 7.93 -27.20
C THR A 234 5.28 7.66 -28.71
N HIS A 235 6.30 8.12 -29.44
CA HIS A 235 6.39 7.89 -30.90
C HIS A 235 6.30 6.42 -31.29
N SER A 236 6.99 5.53 -30.56
CA SER A 236 6.95 4.09 -30.82
C SER A 236 5.58 3.46 -30.52
N GLY A 237 4.84 4.02 -29.57
CA GLY A 237 3.49 3.58 -29.19
C GLY A 237 2.46 4.02 -30.21
N PHE A 238 2.57 5.28 -30.65
CA PHE A 238 1.78 5.82 -31.75
C PHE A 238 1.92 4.99 -33.03
N ASP A 239 3.16 4.65 -33.42
CA ASP A 239 3.42 3.78 -34.58
C ASP A 239 2.81 2.38 -34.42
N ALA A 240 2.83 1.82 -33.21
CA ALA A 240 2.24 0.51 -32.92
C ALA A 240 0.71 0.54 -33.01
N LEU A 241 0.06 1.60 -32.51
CA LEU A 241 -1.38 1.83 -32.62
C LEU A 241 -1.83 2.05 -34.08
N LYS A 242 -1.00 2.74 -34.88
CA LYS A 242 -1.24 2.93 -36.32
C LYS A 242 -1.09 1.62 -37.10
N LYS A 243 -0.01 0.86 -36.84
CA LYS A 243 0.22 -0.45 -37.48
C LYS A 243 -0.86 -1.48 -37.16
N SER A 244 -1.47 -1.38 -35.99
CA SER A 244 -2.55 -2.27 -35.58
C SER A 244 -3.93 -1.86 -36.10
N GLY A 245 -4.04 -0.70 -36.75
CA GLY A 245 -5.30 -0.20 -37.32
C GLY A 245 -6.29 0.37 -36.29
N LEU A 246 -5.86 0.59 -35.04
CA LEU A 246 -6.68 1.19 -33.98
C LEU A 246 -6.79 2.71 -34.11
N LEU A 247 -5.80 3.36 -34.73
CA LEU A 247 -5.82 4.79 -35.04
C LEU A 247 -5.82 5.03 -36.54
N ALA A 248 -6.60 6.03 -36.98
CA ALA A 248 -6.61 6.49 -38.37
C ALA A 248 -5.27 7.16 -38.75
N GLN A 249 -4.96 7.11 -40.05
CA GLN A 249 -3.65 7.50 -40.60
C GLN A 249 -3.32 8.99 -40.42
N ASP A 250 -4.34 9.82 -40.16
CA ASP A 250 -4.32 11.29 -40.17
C ASP A 250 -4.25 11.95 -38.78
N PHE A 251 -4.29 11.18 -37.70
CA PHE A 251 -4.12 11.76 -36.36
C PHE A 251 -2.63 12.04 -36.10
N GLY A 252 -2.26 13.31 -35.93
CA GLY A 252 -0.94 13.68 -35.39
C GLY A 252 -0.90 13.55 -33.87
N PRO A 253 0.29 13.44 -33.25
CA PRO A 253 0.42 13.57 -31.80
C PRO A 253 -0.15 14.94 -31.39
N SER A 254 -1.17 14.94 -30.54
CA SER A 254 -1.79 16.14 -30.01
C SER A 254 -0.96 16.62 -28.82
N ASP A 255 -0.44 17.86 -28.88
CA ASP A 255 0.35 18.54 -27.83
C ASP A 255 -0.52 18.96 -26.61
N GLU A 256 -1.44 18.12 -26.17
CA GLU A 256 -2.17 18.35 -24.93
C GLU A 256 -1.36 17.76 -23.77
N SER A 257 -0.58 18.64 -23.14
CA SER A 257 0.15 18.39 -21.91
C SER A 257 -0.82 18.02 -20.78
N GLU A 258 -1.03 16.73 -20.55
CA GLU A 258 -1.72 16.26 -19.35
C GLU A 258 -0.82 16.42 -18.13
N GLU A 259 -1.31 17.18 -17.15
CA GLU A 259 -0.67 17.42 -15.87
C GLU A 259 -0.41 16.12 -15.11
N ASP A 260 0.83 16.00 -14.65
CA ASP A 260 1.42 14.87 -13.98
C ASP A 260 0.75 14.63 -12.61
N ASN A 261 -0.29 13.79 -12.58
CA ASN A 261 -0.99 13.41 -11.35
C ASN A 261 -0.89 11.91 -11.10
N SER A 262 0.26 11.46 -10.60
CA SER A 262 0.45 10.08 -10.14
C SER A 262 1.02 10.00 -8.71
N HIS A 263 0.24 10.43 -7.71
CA HIS A 263 0.57 10.14 -6.31
C HIS A 263 0.07 8.71 -5.94
N LEU A 264 1.03 7.77 -5.88
CA LEU A 264 0.83 6.33 -5.69
C LEU A 264 0.31 6.00 -4.28
N VAL A 265 -0.98 5.66 -4.13
CA VAL A 265 -1.56 5.11 -2.88
C VAL A 265 -1.33 3.60 -2.83
N VAL A 266 -0.14 3.19 -2.39
CA VAL A 266 0.22 1.75 -2.26
C VAL A 266 0.05 1.22 -0.83
N ALA A 267 0.07 2.12 0.17
CA ALA A 267 0.00 1.74 1.57
C ALA A 267 -1.35 1.08 1.97
N ASP A 268 -2.48 1.53 1.40
CA ASP A 268 -3.79 0.95 1.71
C ASP A 268 -4.02 -0.40 1.02
N GLN A 269 -3.33 -0.65 -0.10
CA GLN A 269 -3.48 -1.87 -0.89
C GLN A 269 -2.80 -3.07 -0.24
N PHE A 270 -1.58 -2.89 0.30
CA PHE A 270 -0.86 -3.93 1.04
C PHE A 270 -1.72 -4.52 2.16
N ASN A 271 -2.32 -3.65 2.97
CA ASN A 271 -3.17 -4.05 4.09
C ASN A 271 -4.39 -4.86 3.66
N LEU A 272 -5.01 -4.52 2.52
CA LEU A 272 -6.18 -5.23 2.04
C LEU A 272 -5.83 -6.62 1.48
N ILE A 273 -4.79 -6.72 0.65
CA ILE A 273 -4.39 -8.01 0.07
C ILE A 273 -3.85 -8.93 1.17
N LEU A 274 -3.15 -8.38 2.17
CA LEU A 274 -2.70 -9.15 3.32
C LEU A 274 -3.89 -9.73 4.11
N ARG A 275 -4.90 -8.91 4.44
CA ARG A 275 -6.10 -9.40 5.14
C ARG A 275 -6.85 -10.48 4.34
N ALA A 276 -6.90 -10.33 3.02
CA ALA A 276 -7.50 -11.31 2.12
C ALA A 276 -6.75 -12.66 2.16
N ASN A 277 -5.42 -12.62 2.10
CA ASN A 277 -4.59 -13.84 2.11
C ASN A 277 -4.53 -14.51 3.49
N MET A 278 -4.70 -13.76 4.59
CA MET A 278 -4.67 -14.30 5.96
C MET A 278 -6.00 -14.89 6.44
N GLY A 279 -6.97 -15.10 5.53
CA GLY A 279 -8.22 -15.81 5.83
C GLY A 279 -9.23 -15.02 6.67
N GLU A 280 -9.01 -13.72 6.88
CA GLU A 280 -9.95 -12.86 7.62
C GLU A 280 -11.20 -12.49 6.79
N MET A 281 -11.21 -12.83 5.50
CA MET A 281 -12.29 -12.54 4.57
C MET A 281 -12.52 -13.70 3.59
N ARG A 282 -13.77 -13.94 3.22
CA ARG A 282 -14.15 -14.92 2.18
C ARG A 282 -13.66 -14.43 0.82
N GLU A 283 -13.20 -15.34 -0.05
CA GLU A 283 -12.55 -14.98 -1.32
C GLU A 283 -13.43 -14.12 -2.25
N GLU A 284 -14.75 -14.32 -2.24
CA GLU A 284 -15.74 -13.47 -2.92
C GLU A 284 -15.83 -12.05 -2.32
N ASP A 285 -15.64 -11.91 -1.01
CA ASP A 285 -15.63 -10.61 -0.35
C ASP A 285 -14.30 -9.89 -0.57
N THR A 286 -13.18 -10.63 -0.70
CA THR A 286 -11.87 -10.05 -1.03
C THR A 286 -11.83 -9.49 -2.45
N THR A 287 -12.42 -10.19 -3.42
CA THR A 287 -12.52 -9.72 -4.82
C THR A 287 -13.46 -8.53 -4.92
N ARG A 288 -14.59 -8.55 -4.21
CA ARG A 288 -15.49 -7.40 -4.09
C ARG A 288 -14.86 -6.22 -3.35
N LEU A 289 -14.08 -6.44 -2.30
CA LEU A 289 -13.43 -5.38 -1.53
C LEU A 289 -12.20 -4.83 -2.24
N LEU A 290 -11.45 -5.65 -2.98
CA LEU A 290 -10.38 -5.19 -3.89
C LEU A 290 -10.97 -4.40 -5.05
N ALA A 291 -12.05 -4.88 -5.67
CA ALA A 291 -12.78 -4.11 -6.68
C ALA A 291 -13.36 -2.80 -6.10
N ARG A 292 -13.92 -2.84 -4.89
CA ARG A 292 -14.43 -1.66 -4.18
C ARG A 292 -13.34 -0.73 -3.69
N THR A 293 -12.14 -1.19 -3.33
CA THR A 293 -11.03 -0.29 -2.97
C THR A 293 -10.38 0.28 -4.21
N LEU A 294 -10.19 -0.50 -5.28
CA LEU A 294 -9.79 0.05 -6.58
C LEU A 294 -10.76 1.17 -7.01
N ARG A 295 -12.08 0.95 -6.85
CA ARG A 295 -13.14 1.96 -7.09
C ARG A 295 -13.15 3.11 -6.07
N ASN A 296 -13.04 2.82 -4.76
CA ASN A 296 -13.05 3.82 -3.69
C ASN A 296 -11.79 4.69 -3.71
N LEU A 297 -10.66 4.17 -4.21
CA LEU A 297 -9.43 4.93 -4.41
C LEU A 297 -9.60 5.93 -5.57
N GLU A 298 -10.34 5.55 -6.62
CA GLU A 298 -10.74 6.45 -7.70
C GLU A 298 -11.79 7.48 -7.23
N ASP A 299 -12.75 7.09 -6.39
CA ASP A 299 -13.71 8.01 -5.76
C ASP A 299 -13.08 8.92 -4.70
N GLN A 300 -12.06 8.46 -3.96
CA GLN A 300 -11.27 9.27 -3.03
C GLN A 300 -10.43 10.29 -3.78
N ARG A 301 -9.88 9.96 -4.95
CA ARG A 301 -9.20 10.91 -5.84
C ARG A 301 -10.16 12.01 -6.30
N LEU A 302 -11.39 11.67 -6.70
CA LEU A 302 -12.46 12.63 -7.02
C LEU A 302 -12.81 13.53 -5.84
N ARG A 303 -12.83 12.99 -4.62
CA ARG A 303 -13.09 13.78 -3.39
C ARG A 303 -11.92 14.63 -2.94
N GLN A 304 -10.67 14.17 -3.13
CA GLN A 304 -9.47 14.96 -2.88
C GLN A 304 -9.38 16.14 -3.85
N ARG A 305 -9.67 15.90 -5.13
CA ARG A 305 -9.78 16.96 -6.16
C ARG A 305 -10.85 18.01 -5.82
N ASN A 306 -11.92 17.59 -5.14
CA ASN A 306 -13.02 18.48 -4.72
C ASN A 306 -12.88 18.99 -3.27
N ARG A 307 -11.80 18.67 -2.54
CA ARG A 307 -11.63 19.03 -1.12
C ARG A 307 -10.19 19.39 -0.78
N GLU A 308 -9.63 20.40 -1.45
CA GLU A 308 -8.51 21.14 -0.88
C GLU A 308 -9.05 22.36 -0.15
N ALA A 309 -9.45 22.13 1.10
CA ALA A 309 -9.65 23.21 2.05
C ALA A 309 -8.32 23.41 2.79
N MET A 310 -7.67 24.55 2.59
CA MET A 310 -6.43 24.88 3.28
C MET A 310 -6.77 25.51 4.63
N VAL A 311 -6.27 24.93 5.73
CA VAL A 311 -6.55 25.45 7.08
C VAL A 311 -5.33 26.21 7.59
N LEU A 312 -5.46 27.52 7.78
CA LEU A 312 -4.41 28.39 8.31
C LEU A 312 -4.78 28.81 9.75
N ASN A 313 -4.09 28.25 10.74
CA ASN A 313 -4.24 28.65 12.13
C ASN A 313 -2.86 28.99 12.72
N ASP A 314 -2.69 30.23 13.18
CA ASP A 314 -1.48 30.73 13.82
C ASP A 314 -1.25 30.20 15.25
N GLY A 315 -2.10 29.29 15.74
CA GLY A 315 -1.95 28.58 17.01
C GLY A 315 -2.36 29.38 18.26
N SER A 316 -2.83 30.62 18.08
CA SER A 316 -3.25 31.51 19.18
C SER A 316 -4.70 31.29 19.63
N ARG A 317 -5.49 30.50 18.89
CA ARG A 317 -6.89 30.20 19.19
C ARG A 317 -7.33 28.82 18.66
N PRO A 318 -8.37 28.20 19.24
CA PRO A 318 -8.96 26.97 18.72
C PRO A 318 -9.54 27.19 17.30
N LEU A 319 -9.49 26.14 16.48
CA LEU A 319 -9.87 26.16 15.06
C LEU A 319 -11.29 26.69 14.86
N ASN A 320 -11.43 27.74 14.05
CA ASN A 320 -12.70 28.31 13.65
C ASN A 320 -12.95 28.17 12.14
N ARG A 321 -14.21 28.32 11.72
CA ARG A 321 -14.63 28.20 10.31
C ARG A 321 -13.90 29.19 9.39
N ASP A 322 -13.50 30.33 9.93
CA ASP A 322 -12.77 31.38 9.22
C ASP A 322 -11.32 31.01 8.91
N ASP A 323 -10.77 30.00 9.58
CA ASP A 323 -9.42 29.49 9.35
C ASP A 323 -9.37 28.53 8.15
N ILE A 324 -10.51 28.28 7.48
CA ILE A 324 -10.68 27.30 6.40
C ILE A 324 -10.87 28.02 5.05
N ILE A 325 -9.87 27.97 4.18
CA ILE A 325 -9.91 28.54 2.83
C ILE A 325 -10.37 27.44 1.86
N GLN A 326 -11.50 27.65 1.17
CA GLN A 326 -12.04 26.75 0.15
C GLN A 326 -12.01 27.47 -1.21
N ARG A 327 -11.78 26.71 -2.29
CA ARG A 327 -11.82 27.25 -3.66
C ARG A 327 -13.29 27.30 -4.10
N ASP A 328 -13.76 28.47 -4.51
CA ASP A 328 -15.12 28.61 -5.08
C ASP A 328 -15.19 27.88 -6.43
N ILE A 329 -16.25 27.10 -6.61
CA ILE A 329 -16.53 26.36 -7.85
C ILE A 329 -17.30 27.33 -8.76
N GLU A 330 -16.66 27.81 -9.83
CA GLU A 330 -17.37 28.38 -10.99
C GLU A 330 -17.77 27.27 -11.97
#